data_AF-A0A353F1J0-F1
#
_entry.id   AF-A0A353F1J0-F1
#
_cell.length_a   1.000
_cell.length_b   1.000
_cell.length_c   1.000
_cell.angle_alpha   90.00
_cell.angle_beta   90.00
_cell.angle_gamma   90.00
#
_symmetry.space_group_name_H-M   'P 1'
#
loop_
_entity.id
_entity.type
_entity.pdbx_description
1 polymer ?
#
loop_
_entity_poly.entity_id
_entity_poly.type
_entity_poly.pdbx_seq_one_letter_code
_entity_poly.pdbx_strand_id
1 'polypeptide(L)'
;VSNVPAQALTLMNDPFVVSESKRWADLTAKIKDTKTRIKTMFLQGFARRPSPEQMKTTLAWIESHPSQKTAWEDFAHSVWNTKEFIFLN
;
A
#
# COMPACT_ATOMS: atom_id res chain seq x y z
N VAL A 1 19.31 21.64 6.79
CA VAL A 1 19.23 20.81 5.56
C VAL A 1 17.86 20.15 5.58
N SER A 2 17.00 20.47 4.61
CA SER A 2 15.62 19.94 4.55
C SER A 2 15.68 18.50 4.04
N ASN A 3 15.49 17.54 4.93
CA ASN A 3 15.66 16.10 4.70
C ASN A 3 14.38 15.38 4.21
N VAL A 4 13.26 16.10 4.17
CA VAL A 4 11.93 15.51 3.95
C VAL A 4 11.72 14.97 2.52
N PRO A 5 12.21 15.60 1.43
CA PRO A 5 11.99 15.07 0.08
C PRO A 5 12.91 13.90 -0.29
N ALA A 6 14.18 13.94 0.15
CA ALA A 6 15.17 12.94 -0.19
C ALA A 6 14.90 11.59 0.48
N GLN A 7 14.37 11.58 1.70
CA GLN A 7 14.08 10.36 2.44
C GLN A 7 12.87 9.60 1.87
N ALA A 8 11.80 10.30 1.46
CA ALA A 8 10.65 9.67 0.81
C ALA A 8 11.03 9.07 -0.54
N LEU A 9 11.87 9.77 -1.32
CA LEU A 9 12.34 9.26 -2.62
C LEU A 9 13.27 8.05 -2.49
N THR A 10 14.08 7.98 -1.42
CA THR A 10 14.89 6.80 -1.12
C THR A 10 14.00 5.60 -0.80
N LEU A 11 12.98 5.75 0.05
CA LEU A 11 12.05 4.66 0.40
C LEU A 11 11.24 4.17 -0.82
N MET A 12 10.83 5.09 -1.70
CA MET A 12 10.10 4.76 -2.94
C MET A 12 10.92 3.92 -3.93
N ASN A 13 12.25 4.02 -3.90
CA ASN A 13 13.14 3.29 -4.83
C ASN A 13 13.97 2.22 -4.14
N ASP A 14 13.77 2.02 -2.84
CA ASP A 14 14.53 1.06 -2.06
C ASP A 14 14.16 -0.38 -2.51
N PRO A 15 15.13 -1.19 -3.00
CA PRO A 15 14.86 -2.53 -3.50
C PRO A 15 14.25 -3.46 -2.44
N PHE A 16 14.57 -3.24 -1.17
CA PHE A 16 13.99 -3.99 -0.06
C PHE A 16 12.51 -3.64 0.07
N VAL A 17 12.13 -2.35 0.11
CA VAL A 17 10.72 -1.93 0.17
C VAL A 17 9.89 -2.46 -1.00
N VAL A 18 10.45 -2.43 -2.21
CA VAL A 18 9.82 -3.02 -3.40
C VAL A 18 9.61 -4.52 -3.22
N SER A 19 10.61 -5.25 -2.72
CA SER A 19 10.52 -6.69 -2.50
C SER A 19 9.51 -7.06 -1.41
N GLU A 20 9.46 -6.29 -0.33
CA GLU A 20 8.50 -6.44 0.76
C GLU A 20 7.07 -6.18 0.32
N SER A 21 6.86 -5.18 -0.54
CA SER A 21 5.56 -4.87 -1.14
C SER A 21 5.03 -6.04 -1.95
N LYS A 22 5.89 -6.66 -2.77
CA LYS A 22 5.54 -7.85 -3.55
C LYS A 22 5.20 -9.03 -2.64
N ARG A 23 6.04 -9.30 -1.64
CA ARG A 23 5.77 -10.39 -0.70
C ARG A 23 4.46 -10.19 0.06
N TRP A 24 4.18 -8.97 0.50
CA TRP A 24 2.95 -8.66 1.21
C TRP A 24 1.71 -8.81 0.32
N ALA A 25 1.78 -8.37 -0.94
CA ALA A 25 0.75 -8.64 -1.93
C ALA A 25 0.51 -10.15 -2.07
N ASP A 26 1.55 -10.96 -2.24
CA ASP A 26 1.42 -12.42 -2.37
C ASP A 26 0.81 -13.08 -1.13
N LEU A 27 1.24 -12.69 0.07
CA LEU A 27 0.72 -13.23 1.35
C LEU A 27 -0.78 -12.98 1.54
N THR A 28 -1.30 -11.89 0.98
CA THR A 28 -2.72 -11.52 1.06
C THR A 28 -3.54 -12.05 -0.12
N ALA A 29 -2.91 -12.62 -1.15
CA ALA A 29 -3.59 -13.10 -2.37
C ALA A 29 -4.63 -14.22 -2.11
N LYS A 30 -4.52 -14.94 -0.98
CA LYS A 30 -5.53 -15.92 -0.55
C LYS A 30 -6.88 -15.29 -0.19
N ILE A 31 -6.94 -13.98 0.05
CA ILE A 31 -8.17 -13.23 0.35
C ILE A 31 -8.81 -12.82 -0.97
N LYS A 32 -9.77 -13.61 -1.45
CA LYS A 32 -10.41 -13.42 -2.76
C LYS A 32 -11.31 -12.19 -2.83
N ASP A 33 -11.96 -11.82 -1.72
CA ASP A 33 -12.79 -10.62 -1.69
C ASP A 33 -11.92 -9.35 -1.62
N THR A 34 -11.97 -8.53 -2.67
CA THR A 34 -11.19 -7.30 -2.82
C THR A 34 -11.36 -6.37 -1.63
N LYS A 35 -12.60 -6.16 -1.15
CA LYS A 35 -12.88 -5.25 -0.02
C LYS A 35 -12.25 -5.77 1.27
N THR A 36 -12.34 -7.07 1.52
CA THR A 36 -11.73 -7.72 2.68
C THR A 36 -10.21 -7.68 2.60
N ARG A 37 -9.63 -7.87 1.42
CA ARG A 37 -8.18 -7.76 1.22
C ARG A 37 -7.68 -6.35 1.47
N ILE A 38 -8.35 -5.33 0.94
CA ILE A 38 -8.07 -3.91 1.23
C ILE A 38 -8.14 -3.66 2.73
N LYS A 39 -9.23 -4.05 3.41
CA LYS A 39 -9.37 -3.88 4.87
C LYS A 39 -8.23 -4.55 5.63
N THR A 40 -7.83 -5.74 5.21
CA THR A 40 -6.74 -6.52 5.84
C THR A 40 -5.41 -5.78 5.70
N MET A 41 -5.09 -5.31 4.50
CA MET A 41 -3.86 -4.57 4.24
C MET A 41 -3.83 -3.22 4.96
N PHE A 42 -4.96 -2.51 5.03
CA PHE A 42 -5.08 -1.30 5.85
C PHE A 42 -4.87 -1.58 7.35
N LEU A 43 -5.43 -2.68 7.88
CA LEU A 43 -5.19 -3.06 9.28
C LEU A 43 -3.72 -3.38 9.54
N GLN A 44 -3.08 -4.11 8.64
CA GLN A 44 -1.69 -4.52 8.78
C GLN A 44 -0.71 -3.35 8.61
N GLY A 45 -1.00 -2.41 7.70
CA GLY A 45 -0.14 -1.25 7.43
C GLY A 45 -0.41 -0.05 8.33
N PHE A 46 -1.64 0.15 8.82
CA PHE A 46 -2.02 1.37 9.56
C PHE A 46 -2.68 1.11 10.91
N ALA A 47 -2.81 -0.15 11.34
CA ALA A 47 -3.53 -0.54 12.56
C ALA A 47 -4.99 -0.03 12.63
N ARG A 48 -5.58 0.34 11.48
CA ARG A 48 -6.95 0.86 11.38
C ARG A 48 -7.64 0.39 10.11
N ARG A 49 -8.97 0.46 10.10
CA ARG A 49 -9.76 0.25 8.88
C ARG A 49 -9.66 1.48 7.97
N PRO A 50 -9.80 1.32 6.63
CA PRO A 50 -9.92 2.45 5.73
C PRO A 50 -11.21 3.22 6.03
N SER A 51 -11.19 4.54 5.84
CA SER A 51 -12.43 5.32 5.77
C SER A 51 -13.27 4.91 4.55
N PRO A 52 -14.57 5.28 4.48
CA PRO A 52 -15.40 5.01 3.31
C PRO A 52 -14.79 5.54 2.01
N GLU A 53 -14.20 6.74 2.07
CA GLU A 53 -13.57 7.40 0.92
C GLU A 53 -12.28 6.69 0.50
N GLN A 54 -11.43 6.32 1.47
CA GLN A 54 -10.23 5.52 1.19
C GLN A 54 -10.59 4.17 0.57
N MET A 55 -11.63 3.51 1.08
CA MET A 55 -12.12 2.25 0.52
C MET A 55 -12.58 2.43 -0.93
N LYS A 56 -13.41 3.45 -1.19
CA LYS A 56 -13.92 3.75 -2.54
C LYS A 56 -12.79 4.04 -3.52
N THR A 57 -11.84 4.90 -3.14
CA THR A 57 -10.69 5.25 -4.00
C THR A 57 -9.79 4.05 -4.26
N THR A 58 -9.49 3.26 -3.22
CA THR A 58 -8.63 2.06 -3.37
C THR A 58 -9.30 1.03 -4.27
N LEU A 59 -10.60 0.78 -4.11
CA LEU A 59 -11.37 -0.14 -4.98
C LEU A 59 -11.31 0.30 -6.44
N ALA A 60 -11.67 1.56 -6.72
CA ALA A 60 -11.66 2.09 -8.07
C ALA A 60 -10.27 2.01 -8.73
N TRP A 61 -9.22 2.22 -7.94
CA TRP A 61 -7.85 2.11 -8.40
C TRP A 61 -7.46 0.64 -8.71
N ILE A 62 -7.77 -0.31 -7.83
CA ILE A 62 -7.52 -1.75 -8.08
C ILE A 62 -8.28 -2.24 -9.32
N GLU A 63 -9.52 -1.81 -9.51
CA GLU A 63 -10.37 -2.20 -10.63
C GLU A 63 -9.92 -1.60 -11.97
N SER A 64 -9.38 -0.38 -11.96
CA SER A 64 -8.90 0.31 -13.16
C SER A 64 -7.47 -0.06 -13.56
N HIS A 65 -6.74 -0.80 -12.71
CA HIS A 65 -5.36 -1.18 -12.99
C HIS A 65 -5.29 -2.27 -14.08
N PRO A 66 -4.32 -2.17 -15.03
CA PRO A 66 -4.24 -3.07 -16.19
C PRO A 66 -3.91 -4.52 -15.82
N SER A 67 -3.32 -4.76 -14.65
CA SER A 67 -3.03 -6.09 -14.13
C SER A 67 -3.38 -6.14 -12.65
N GLN A 68 -4.24 -7.10 -12.30
CA GLN A 68 -4.64 -7.32 -10.91
C GLN A 68 -3.44 -7.63 -10.02
N LYS A 69 -2.48 -8.43 -10.51
CA LYS A 69 -1.28 -8.76 -9.72
C LYS A 69 -0.48 -7.51 -9.38
N THR A 70 -0.14 -6.70 -10.38
CA THR A 70 0.66 -5.49 -10.17
C THR A 70 -0.11 -4.46 -9.36
N ALA A 71 -1.45 -4.41 -9.46
CA ALA A 71 -2.28 -3.53 -8.64
C ALA A 71 -2.05 -3.78 -7.14
N TRP A 72 -2.02 -5.03 -6.70
CA TRP A 72 -1.79 -5.33 -5.29
C TRP A 72 -0.35 -5.04 -4.84
N GLU A 73 0.63 -5.24 -5.71
CA GLU A 73 2.04 -4.89 -5.44
C GLU A 73 2.20 -3.36 -5.30
N ASP A 74 1.66 -2.61 -6.25
CA ASP A 74 1.69 -1.15 -6.29
C ASP A 74 0.89 -0.56 -5.11
N PHE A 75 -0.24 -1.18 -4.73
CA PHE A 75 -0.99 -0.77 -3.53
C PHE A 75 -0.19 -1.02 -2.26
N ALA A 76 0.41 -2.20 -2.09
CA ALA A 76 1.30 -2.48 -0.95
C ALA A 76 2.44 -1.47 -0.87
N HIS A 77 3.06 -1.16 -2.02
CA HIS A 77 4.11 -0.16 -2.13
C HIS A 77 3.62 1.24 -1.76
N SER A 78 2.42 1.62 -2.19
CA SER A 78 1.81 2.90 -1.85
C SER A 78 1.57 3.03 -0.35
N VAL A 79 1.15 1.95 0.32
CA VAL A 79 0.93 1.92 1.78
C VAL A 79 2.20 2.25 2.54
N TRP A 80 3.33 1.60 2.20
CA TRP A 80 4.64 1.88 2.80
C TRP A 80 5.11 3.33 2.60
N ASN A 81 4.70 3.96 1.50
CA ASN A 81 5.11 5.31 1.12
C ASN A 81 4.09 6.40 1.48
N THR A 82 2.98 6.06 2.16
CA THR A 82 2.02 7.08 2.62
C THR A 82 2.59 7.92 3.75
N LYS A 83 2.17 9.19 3.83
CA LYS A 83 2.58 10.13 4.89
C LYS A 83 2.25 9.62 6.30
N GLU A 84 1.22 8.80 6.47
CA GLU A 84 0.88 8.18 7.76
C GLU A 84 1.95 7.21 8.28
N PHE A 85 2.85 6.70 7.42
CA PHE A 85 4.01 5.90 7.80
C PHE A 85 5.30 6.75 7.91
N ILE A 86 5.33 7.93 7.28
CA ILE A 86 6.49 8.85 7.27
C ILE A 86 6.50 9.75 8.52
N PHE A 87 5.35 9.97 9.18
CA PHE A 87 5.23 10.78 10.39
C PHE A 87 4.85 9.93 11.61
N LEU A 88 5.83 9.24 12.18
CA LEU A 88 5.87 9.06 13.63
C LEU A 88 6.40 10.37 14.21
N ASN A 89 5.53 11.13 14.89
CA ASN A 89 5.94 12.14 15.86
C ASN A 89 5.68 11.57 17.25
#